data_AF-A0A538S6C9-F1
#
_entry.id   AF-A0A538S6C9-F1
#
_cell.length_a   1.000
_cell.length_b   1.000
_cell.length_c   1.000
_cell.angle_alpha   90.00
_cell.angle_beta   90.00
_cell.angle_gamma   90.00
#
_symmetry.space_group_name_H-M   'P 1'
#
loop_
_entity.id
_entity.type
_entity.pdbx_description
1 polymer ?
#
loop_
_entity_poly.entity_id
_entity_poly.type
_entity_poly.pdbx_seq_one_letter_code
_entity_poly.pdbx_strand_id
1 'polypeptide(L)'
;MGRHVILGHRSDMLIAGTMADGPHGGQDGLAVLLGSDGTPKASIVIGGPKDDEIRAAARLRDGRYRLFGSTESFDAAAVDALSVVWSPQSIRGETSPGLDPKPLAIHEMPSEVVRKDLEVRAVRLPLSSIESTKLIIPTTKKQ
;
A
#
# COMPACT_ATOMS: atom_id res chain seq x y z
N MET A 1 4.87 -7.55 -14.15
CA MET A 1 4.40 -6.22 -14.64
C MET A 1 4.32 -5.31 -13.42
N GLY A 2 5.15 -4.27 -13.33
CA GLY A 2 5.22 -3.39 -12.15
C GLY A 2 3.93 -2.60 -11.97
N ARG A 3 3.20 -2.90 -10.89
CA ARG A 3 2.01 -2.16 -10.45
C ARG A 3 2.45 -1.29 -9.28
N HIS A 4 2.80 -0.05 -9.57
CA HIS A 4 3.17 0.92 -8.55
C HIS A 4 2.03 1.90 -8.33
N VAL A 5 1.72 2.18 -7.08
CA VAL A 5 0.80 3.26 -6.72
C VAL A 5 1.60 4.40 -6.12
N ILE A 6 1.40 5.59 -6.69
CA ILE A 6 2.00 6.83 -6.23
C ILE A 6 0.88 7.71 -5.68
N LEU A 7 0.98 8.06 -4.40
CA LEU A 7 0.14 9.09 -3.80
C LEU A 7 1.02 10.31 -3.49
N GLY A 8 0.77 11.43 -4.18
CA GLY A 8 1.44 12.70 -3.89
C GLY A 8 0.53 13.66 -3.14
N HIS A 9 0.99 14.23 -2.02
CA HIS A 9 0.32 15.36 -1.38
C HIS A 9 1.32 16.35 -0.80
N ARG A 10 1.54 17.46 -1.54
CA ARG A 10 2.25 18.72 -1.21
C ARG A 10 3.65 18.65 -0.56
N SER A 11 3.94 17.70 0.32
CA SER A 11 5.16 17.59 1.13
C SER A 11 5.72 16.17 1.18
N ASP A 12 4.90 15.15 0.90
CA ASP A 12 5.29 13.74 0.95
C ASP A 12 4.69 12.96 -0.23
N MET A 13 5.39 11.88 -0.60
CA MET A 13 4.98 10.94 -1.63
C MET A 13 5.08 9.51 -1.08
N LEU A 14 4.01 8.73 -1.24
CA LEU A 14 4.05 7.29 -0.96
C LEU A 14 4.24 6.54 -2.26
N ILE A 15 5.26 5.68 -2.32
CA ILE A 15 5.41 4.66 -3.34
C ILE A 15 5.09 3.31 -2.70
N ALA A 16 4.19 2.55 -3.29
CA ALA A 16 3.89 1.18 -2.86
C ALA A 16 3.91 0.22 -4.05
N GLY A 17 4.32 -1.02 -3.80
CA GLY A 17 4.41 -2.07 -4.80
C GLY A 17 4.95 -3.37 -4.24
N THR A 18 5.59 -4.14 -5.11
CA THR A 18 6.15 -5.45 -4.80
C THR A 18 7.68 -5.42 -4.80
N MET A 19 8.28 -6.16 -3.87
CA MET A 19 9.71 -6.38 -3.69
C MET A 19 10.00 -7.85 -3.98
N ALA A 20 10.74 -8.13 -5.06
CA ALA A 20 10.96 -9.50 -5.53
C ALA A 20 11.84 -10.35 -4.60
N ASP A 21 12.77 -9.71 -3.87
CA ASP A 21 13.72 -10.37 -2.96
C ASP A 21 13.49 -9.89 -1.52
N GLY A 22 12.26 -10.10 -1.04
CA GLY A 22 11.85 -9.72 0.31
C GLY A 22 12.44 -10.63 1.40
N PRO A 23 12.54 -10.15 2.66
CA PRO A 23 13.05 -10.93 3.79
C PRO A 23 12.22 -12.17 4.17
N HIS A 24 10.95 -12.30 3.73
CA HIS A 24 10.05 -13.36 4.21
C HIS A 24 9.93 -14.58 3.28
N GLY A 25 10.55 -14.54 2.09
CA GLY A 25 10.50 -15.59 1.08
C GLY A 25 9.37 -15.37 0.06
N GLY A 26 9.63 -15.63 -1.23
CA GLY A 26 8.74 -15.15 -2.29
C GLY A 26 8.81 -13.63 -2.47
N GLN A 27 7.78 -13.05 -3.08
CA GLN A 27 7.64 -11.61 -3.23
C GLN A 27 7.03 -10.97 -1.98
N ASP A 28 7.51 -9.79 -1.56
CA ASP A 28 6.95 -9.03 -0.44
C ASP A 28 6.28 -7.72 -0.90
N GLY A 29 5.33 -7.23 -0.12
CA GLY A 29 4.83 -5.86 -0.25
C GLY A 29 5.81 -4.83 0.30
N LEU A 30 6.18 -3.82 -0.49
CA LEU A 30 7.01 -2.68 -0.06
C LEU A 30 6.24 -1.37 -0.16
N ALA A 31 6.30 -0.56 0.90
CA ALA A 31 5.86 0.82 0.87
C ALA A 31 6.97 1.75 1.39
N VAL A 32 7.19 2.85 0.67
CA VAL A 32 8.22 3.86 0.98
C VAL A 32 7.58 5.25 0.98
N LEU A 33 7.66 5.92 2.11
CA LEU A 33 7.29 7.32 2.26
C LEU A 33 8.52 8.19 1.97
N LEU A 34 8.39 9.08 1.00
CA LEU A 34 9.41 10.02 0.57
C LEU A 34 8.98 11.46 0.93
N GLY A 35 9.96 12.33 1.17
CA GLY A 35 9.75 13.77 1.16
C GLY A 35 9.48 14.32 -0.24
N SER A 36 9.08 15.58 -0.32
CA SER A 36 8.87 16.30 -1.58
C SER A 36 10.14 16.44 -2.43
N ASP A 37 11.31 16.31 -1.81
CA ASP A 37 12.63 16.28 -2.45
C ASP A 37 13.07 14.87 -2.88
N GLY A 38 12.22 13.85 -2.65
CA GLY A 38 12.53 12.45 -2.94
C GLY A 38 13.33 11.75 -1.83
N THR A 39 13.63 12.41 -0.71
CA THR A 39 14.36 11.78 0.39
C THR A 39 13.52 10.71 1.09
N PRO A 40 14.03 9.48 1.31
CA PRO A 40 13.32 8.48 2.09
C PRO A 40 13.12 8.92 3.54
N LYS A 41 11.86 8.91 3.99
CA LYS A 41 11.46 9.27 5.36
C LYS A 41 11.13 8.04 6.20
N ALA A 42 10.50 7.04 5.60
CA ALA A 42 10.15 5.79 6.25
C ALA A 42 9.84 4.71 5.20
N SER A 43 10.02 3.45 5.56
CA SER A 43 9.60 2.33 4.74
C SER A 43 9.08 1.19 5.61
N ILE A 44 8.24 0.34 5.01
CA ILE A 44 7.78 -0.91 5.60
C ILE A 44 7.79 -2.01 4.55
N VAL A 45 8.23 -3.19 4.95
CA VAL A 45 8.07 -4.43 4.21
C VAL A 45 7.04 -5.30 4.92
N ILE A 46 6.09 -5.84 4.15
CA ILE A 46 4.98 -6.65 4.62
C ILE A 46 4.96 -7.93 3.80
N GLY A 47 5.13 -9.07 4.45
CA GLY A 47 5.08 -10.36 3.80
C GLY A 47 5.16 -11.54 4.76
N GLY A 48 5.15 -12.73 4.18
CA GLY A 48 5.22 -14.03 4.83
C GLY A 48 5.90 -15.05 3.91
N PRO A 49 5.73 -16.36 4.14
CA PRO A 49 6.50 -17.40 3.43
C PRO A 49 6.20 -17.55 1.93
N LYS A 50 5.23 -16.83 1.36
CA LYS A 50 4.80 -16.89 -0.05
C LYS A 50 4.62 -15.49 -0.63
N ASP A 51 4.15 -15.41 -1.88
CA ASP A 51 4.00 -14.14 -2.60
C ASP A 51 2.93 -13.22 -1.97
N ASP A 52 3.38 -12.01 -1.68
CA ASP A 52 2.63 -10.91 -1.09
C ASP A 52 2.90 -9.61 -1.88
N GLU A 53 1.88 -8.77 -2.03
CA GLU A 53 2.02 -7.54 -2.80
C GLU A 53 1.12 -6.42 -2.26
N ILE A 54 1.58 -5.18 -2.43
CA ILE A 54 0.75 -3.99 -2.22
C ILE A 54 0.36 -3.42 -3.59
N ARG A 55 -0.95 -3.30 -3.83
CA ARG A 55 -1.52 -2.83 -5.10
C ARG A 55 -2.19 -1.48 -5.02
N ALA A 56 -2.57 -1.03 -3.83
CA ALA A 56 -3.17 0.29 -3.63
C ALA A 56 -2.87 0.84 -2.25
N ALA A 57 -2.98 2.16 -2.13
CA ALA A 57 -2.83 2.85 -0.87
C ALA A 57 -3.83 4.00 -0.76
N ALA A 58 -4.14 4.41 0.47
CA ALA A 58 -4.88 5.62 0.78
C ALA A 58 -4.31 6.25 2.05
N ARG A 59 -4.17 7.57 2.08
CA ARG A 59 -3.80 8.29 3.31
C ARG A 59 -5.04 8.46 4.20
N LEU A 60 -4.88 8.21 5.49
CA LEU A 60 -5.89 8.45 6.52
C LEU A 60 -5.74 9.86 7.11
N ARG A 61 -6.84 10.41 7.64
CA ARG A 61 -6.89 11.79 8.17
C ARG A 61 -5.92 12.03 9.33
N ASP A 62 -5.55 10.98 10.05
CA ASP A 62 -4.63 11.01 11.19
C ASP A 62 -3.14 10.84 10.80
N GLY A 63 -2.82 10.86 9.50
CA GLY A 63 -1.44 10.72 9.03
C GLY A 63 -0.94 9.28 8.91
N ARG A 64 -1.78 8.29 9.21
CA ARG A 64 -1.54 6.89 8.85
C ARG A 64 -1.86 6.63 7.38
N TYR A 65 -1.46 5.47 6.89
CA TYR A 65 -1.77 4.99 5.55
C TYR A 65 -2.54 3.67 5.66
N ARG A 66 -3.50 3.47 4.77
CA ARG A 66 -4.11 2.17 4.51
C ARG A 66 -3.49 1.61 3.23
N LEU A 67 -2.93 0.42 3.32
CA LEU A 67 -2.36 -0.32 2.21
C LEU A 67 -3.30 -1.48 1.87
N PHE A 68 -3.44 -1.77 0.58
CA PHE A 68 -4.29 -2.84 0.07
C PHE A 68 -3.52 -3.67 -0.95
N GLY A 69 -3.79 -4.96 -1.01
CA GLY A 69 -3.14 -5.83 -1.98
C GLY A 69 -3.61 -7.28 -1.88
N SER A 70 -2.68 -8.19 -2.16
CA SER A 70 -2.93 -9.63 -2.14
C SER A 70 -1.87 -10.35 -1.34
N THR A 71 -2.24 -11.51 -0.80
CA THR A 71 -1.34 -12.35 -0.01
C THR A 71 -1.63 -13.83 -0.25
N GLU A 72 -0.59 -14.62 -0.48
CA GLU A 72 -0.63 -16.10 -0.52
C GLU A 72 -0.07 -16.74 0.75
N SER A 73 0.41 -15.88 1.66
CA SER A 73 1.04 -16.25 2.93
C SER A 73 0.04 -16.58 4.03
N PHE A 74 -1.25 -16.28 3.83
CA PHE A 74 -2.31 -16.83 4.66
C PHE A 74 -2.67 -18.25 4.20
N ASP A 75 -3.02 -19.14 5.13
CA ASP A 75 -3.31 -20.58 4.93
C ASP A 75 -4.50 -20.90 4.00
N ALA A 76 -4.91 -19.99 3.12
CA ALA A 76 -5.89 -20.24 2.09
C ALA A 76 -5.27 -20.99 0.90
N ALA A 77 -6.08 -21.83 0.26
CA ALA A 77 -5.72 -22.53 -0.97
C ALA A 77 -5.60 -21.61 -2.21
N ALA A 78 -5.67 -20.28 -2.02
CA ALA A 78 -5.71 -19.24 -3.06
C ALA A 78 -5.18 -17.89 -2.53
N VAL A 79 -5.23 -16.85 -3.39
CA VAL A 79 -4.86 -15.46 -3.06
C VAL A 79 -5.93 -14.80 -2.17
N ASP A 80 -5.54 -14.34 -0.99
CA ASP A 80 -6.37 -13.55 -0.07
C ASP A 80 -6.21 -12.04 -0.29
N ALA A 81 -7.23 -11.27 0.12
CA ALA A 81 -7.17 -9.82 0.10
C ALA A 81 -6.43 -9.28 1.32
N LEU A 82 -5.38 -8.47 1.11
CA LEU A 82 -4.60 -7.85 2.16
C LEU A 82 -5.10 -6.42 2.45
N SER A 83 -5.26 -6.06 3.74
CA SER A 83 -5.49 -4.68 4.17
C SER A 83 -4.68 -4.37 5.44
N VAL A 84 -3.77 -3.40 5.36
CA VAL A 84 -2.86 -3.03 6.47
C VAL A 84 -2.98 -1.54 6.79
N VAL A 85 -3.09 -1.20 8.08
CA VAL A 85 -2.93 0.18 8.55
C VAL A 85 -1.48 0.39 8.97
N TRP A 86 -0.78 1.27 8.27
CA TRP A 86 0.61 1.61 8.55
C TRP A 86 0.75 3.02 9.12
N SER A 87 1.50 3.15 10.21
CA SER A 87 1.85 4.44 10.81
C SER A 87 3.36 4.70 10.67
N PRO A 88 3.79 5.62 9.78
CA PRO A 88 5.21 5.96 9.64
C PRO A 88 5.75 6.75 10.85
N GLN A 89 4.88 7.16 11.78
CA GLN A 89 5.21 7.90 12.99
C GLN A 89 5.58 7.01 14.20
N SER A 90 5.53 5.68 14.09
CA SER A 90 5.75 4.78 15.24
C SER A 90 7.19 4.72 15.77
N ILE A 91 8.08 5.61 15.33
CA ILE A 91 9.41 5.80 15.91
C ILE A 91 9.59 7.29 16.17
N ARG A 92 8.99 7.78 17.26
CA ARG A 92 9.40 9.04 17.91
C ARG A 92 10.25 8.67 19.11
N GLY A 93 11.52 8.40 18.85
CA GLY A 93 12.59 8.74 19.77
C GLY A 93 13.23 10.01 19.22
N GLU A 94 13.21 11.07 20.01
CA GLU A 94 14.03 12.28 19.88
C GLU A 94 15.50 11.89 19.55
N THR A 95 16.37 12.58 18.79
CA THR A 95 16.53 13.91 18.18
C THR A 95 17.87 13.86 17.42
N SER A 96 18.01 14.44 16.21
CA SER A 96 19.18 15.23 15.75
C SER A 96 19.17 15.53 14.24
N PRO A 97 19.76 16.67 13.80
CA PRO A 97 19.91 17.02 12.40
C PRO A 97 21.05 16.21 11.76
N GLY A 98 20.64 15.20 11.01
CA GLY A 98 21.49 14.28 10.27
C GLY A 98 20.60 13.12 9.92
N LEU A 99 20.08 13.10 8.69
CA LEU A 99 19.25 11.99 8.20
C LEU A 99 20.13 10.73 8.12
N ASP A 100 20.26 10.01 9.23
CA ASP A 100 20.50 8.58 9.13
C ASP A 100 19.26 7.96 8.48
N PRO A 101 19.42 7.15 7.42
CA PRO A 101 18.30 6.50 6.77
C PRO A 101 17.51 5.73 7.84
N LYS A 102 16.27 6.16 8.08
CA LYS A 102 15.38 5.57 9.07
C LYS A 102 15.32 4.05 8.79
N PRO A 103 15.54 3.18 9.79
CA PRO A 103 15.67 1.75 9.55
C PRO A 103 14.42 1.21 8.86
N LEU A 104 14.65 0.35 7.87
CA LEU A 104 13.62 -0.42 7.19
C LEU A 104 12.86 -1.22 8.26
N ALA A 105 11.58 -0.90 8.47
CA ALA A 105 10.75 -1.69 9.36
C ALA A 105 10.33 -2.96 8.62
N ILE A 106 10.88 -4.10 9.03
CA ILE A 106 10.43 -5.42 8.59
C ILE A 106 9.24 -5.80 9.49
N HIS A 107 8.08 -6.07 8.89
CA HIS A 107 6.92 -6.52 9.63
C HIS A 107 6.46 -7.86 9.07
N GLU A 108 6.64 -8.90 9.88
CA GLU A 108 6.06 -10.21 9.62
C GLU A 108 4.54 -10.13 9.77
N MET A 109 3.81 -10.84 8.91
CA MET A 109 2.38 -11.05 9.14
C MET A 109 2.16 -11.73 10.50
N PRO A 110 1.14 -11.32 11.28
CA PRO A 110 0.85 -11.95 12.55
C PRO A 110 0.48 -13.42 12.35
N SER A 111 0.97 -14.29 13.24
CA SER A 111 0.67 -15.73 13.23
C SER A 111 -0.82 -16.04 13.44
N GLU A 112 -1.55 -15.13 14.10
CA GLU A 112 -3.00 -15.20 14.23
C GLU A 112 -3.68 -14.21 13.26
N VAL A 113 -4.22 -14.75 12.18
CA VAL A 113 -4.95 -13.97 11.17
C VAL A 113 -6.37 -13.68 11.69
N VAL A 114 -6.70 -12.41 11.90
CA VAL A 114 -8.08 -11.99 12.16
C VAL A 114 -8.87 -12.10 10.86
N ARG A 115 -9.47 -13.27 10.62
CA ARG A 115 -10.39 -13.51 9.51
C ARG A 115 -11.72 -12.85 9.82
N LYS A 116 -12.20 -12.02 8.89
CA LYS A 116 -13.55 -11.48 8.94
C LYS A 116 -14.26 -11.86 7.66
N ASP A 117 -15.14 -12.84 7.76
CA ASP A 117 -16.00 -13.21 6.64
C ASP A 117 -16.85 -12.00 6.27
N LEU A 118 -16.61 -11.48 5.07
CA LEU A 118 -17.47 -10.47 4.49
C LEU A 118 -18.69 -11.19 3.92
N GLU A 119 -19.86 -10.95 4.51
CA GLU A 119 -21.12 -11.32 3.87
C GLU A 119 -21.31 -10.50 2.60
N VAL A 120 -20.71 -10.94 1.49
CA VAL A 120 -20.84 -10.28 0.20
C VAL A 120 -22.20 -10.66 -0.40
N ARG A 121 -23.19 -9.81 -0.19
CA ARG A 121 -24.46 -9.91 -0.92
C ARG A 121 -24.32 -9.21 -2.27
N ALA A 122 -24.29 -9.98 -3.35
CA ALA A 122 -24.37 -9.41 -4.68
C ALA A 122 -25.74 -8.72 -4.86
N VAL A 123 -25.75 -7.39 -4.89
CA VAL A 123 -26.94 -6.60 -5.19
C VAL A 123 -26.86 -6.12 -6.63
N ARG A 124 -27.85 -6.47 -7.44
CA ARG A 124 -27.96 -5.94 -8.81
C ARG A 124 -28.44 -4.50 -8.74
N LEU A 125 -27.55 -3.55 -9.00
CA LEU A 125 -27.91 -2.14 -9.12
C LEU A 125 -28.33 -1.85 -10.57
N PRO A 126 -29.46 -1.14 -10.80
CA PRO A 126 -29.79 -0.68 -12.15
C PRO A 126 -28.75 0.34 -12.61
N LEU A 127 -28.37 0.30 -13.89
CA LEU A 127 -27.38 1.26 -14.44
C LEU A 127 -27.81 2.73 -14.24
N SER A 128 -29.12 2.99 -14.14
CA SER A 128 -29.68 4.30 -13.84
C SER A 128 -29.36 4.83 -12.43
N SER A 129 -28.92 3.98 -11.49
CA SER A 129 -28.51 4.41 -10.15
C SER A 129 -27.00 4.68 -10.04
N ILE A 130 -26.25 4.56 -11.13
CA ILE A 130 -24.81 4.83 -11.16
C ILE A 130 -24.60 6.23 -11.71
N GLU A 131 -24.20 7.16 -10.84
CA GLU A 131 -23.68 8.45 -11.31
C GLU A 131 -22.32 8.22 -11.96
N SER A 132 -22.19 8.59 -13.24
CA SER A 132 -20.92 8.52 -13.96
C SER A 132 -20.53 9.90 -14.47
N THR A 133 -19.29 10.29 -14.24
CA THR A 133 -18.71 11.50 -14.81
C THR A 133 -17.86 11.12 -16.01
N LYS A 134 -18.25 11.59 -17.19
CA LYS A 134 -17.46 11.39 -18.41
C LYS A 134 -16.21 12.27 -18.34
N LEU A 135 -15.03 11.65 -18.25
CA LEU A 135 -13.76 12.36 -18.41
C LEU A 135 -13.45 12.54 -19.89
N ILE A 136 -13.45 13.78 -20.38
CA ILE A 136 -13.02 14.11 -21.74
C ILE A 136 -11.57 14.56 -21.67
N ILE A 137 -10.66 13.77 -22.25
CA ILE A 137 -9.25 14.14 -22.40
C ILE A 137 -9.12 14.93 -23.71
N PRO A 138 -8.81 16.25 -23.68
CA PRO A 138 -8.63 17.02 -24.89
C PRO A 138 -7.38 16.51 -25.63
N THR A 139 -7.54 16.11 -26.90
CA THR A 139 -6.39 15.84 -27.77
C THR A 139 -6.03 17.13 -28.51
N THR A 140 -4.91 17.74 -28.16
CA THR A 140 -4.32 18.78 -29.02
C THR A 140 -3.72 18.10 -30.25
N LYS A 141 -4.47 18.04 -31.35
CA LYS A 141 -3.83 17.91 -32.66
C LYS A 141 -3.13 19.25 -32.92
N LYS A 142 -1.80 19.29 -32.82
CA LYS A 142 -1.03 20.34 -33.49
C LYS A 142 -1.24 20.13 -35.00
N GLN A 143 -1.86 21.10 -35.65
CA GLN A 143 -1.75 21.27 -37.11
C GLN A 143 -0.30 21.62 -37.47
#